data_AF-A0A1T5GC85-F1
#
_entry.id   AF-A0A1T5GC85-F1
#
_cell.length_a   1.000
_cell.length_b   1.000
_cell.length_c   1.000
_cell.angle_alpha   90.00
_cell.angle_beta   90.00
_cell.angle_gamma   90.00
#
_symmetry.space_group_name_H-M   'P 1'
#
loop_
_entity.id
_entity.type
_entity.pdbx_description
1 polymer ?
#
loop_
_entity_poly.entity_id
_entity_poly.type
_entity_poly.pdbx_seq_one_letter_code
_entity_poly.pdbx_strand_id
1 'polypeptide(L)'
;MRLSVREIAIALLLASPISVNGEQNHLNGWSGYSICTEQEVVVFACTFKNKKIVSICKSSRGGEDAIIYRYGRPDKVEFTHKDSNSKDGSFYYKMFYNRRSAYFELGFLNEGFTYSVSRDRDEDAAVPTYRLEVRDAVMSGRKGLQLTCERNIVDNRLSNETRVSCDANADVGCNYEDNKAAGRAL
;
A
#
# COMPACT_ATOMS: atom_id res chain seq x y z
N MET A 1 -29.67 -5.65 1.69
CA MET A 1 -29.17 -5.92 0.33
C MET A 1 -27.65 -6.03 0.46
N ARG A 2 -27.07 -7.24 0.37
CA ARG A 2 -25.62 -7.45 0.55
C ARG A 2 -24.95 -7.42 -0.82
N LEU A 3 -24.27 -6.32 -1.13
CA LEU A 3 -23.46 -6.21 -2.36
C LEU A 3 -22.30 -7.21 -2.27
N SER A 4 -22.01 -7.89 -3.38
CA SER A 4 -20.88 -8.83 -3.40
C SER A 4 -19.55 -8.06 -3.53
N VAL A 5 -18.44 -8.66 -3.09
CA VAL A 5 -17.07 -8.11 -3.23
C VAL A 5 -16.75 -7.68 -4.67
N ARG A 6 -17.35 -8.34 -5.68
CA ARG A 6 -17.21 -7.90 -7.08
C ARG A 6 -17.84 -6.54 -7.35
N GLU A 7 -18.95 -6.20 -6.68
CA GLU A 7 -19.67 -4.94 -6.89
C GLU A 7 -18.98 -3.76 -6.19
N ILE A 8 -18.25 -3.99 -5.09
CA ILE A 8 -17.47 -2.93 -4.42
C ILE A 8 -16.14 -2.69 -5.15
N ALA A 9 -15.51 -3.74 -5.68
CA ALA A 9 -14.39 -3.59 -6.62
C ALA A 9 -14.81 -2.87 -7.92
N ILE A 10 -16.06 -3.06 -8.36
CA ILE A 10 -16.66 -2.30 -9.48
C ILE A 10 -17.01 -0.88 -9.05
N ALA A 11 -17.45 -0.62 -7.81
CA ALA A 11 -17.70 0.73 -7.31
C ALA A 11 -16.42 1.58 -7.23
N LEU A 12 -15.27 0.98 -6.86
CA LEU A 12 -13.95 1.61 -7.00
C LEU A 12 -13.55 1.89 -8.46
N LEU A 13 -14.16 1.19 -9.44
CA LEU A 13 -13.98 1.45 -10.87
C LEU A 13 -15.06 2.39 -11.46
N LEU A 14 -16.17 2.62 -10.76
CA LEU A 14 -17.32 3.41 -11.23
C LEU A 14 -17.60 4.68 -10.41
N ALA A 15 -16.77 5.00 -9.41
CA ALA A 15 -16.78 6.30 -8.76
C ALA A 15 -16.38 7.37 -9.79
N SER A 16 -17.39 7.93 -10.45
CA SER A 16 -17.26 9.12 -11.29
C SER A 16 -16.81 10.29 -10.41
N PRO A 17 -15.73 11.01 -10.77
CA PRO A 17 -15.30 12.16 -10.00
C PRO A 17 -16.40 13.24 -10.07
N ILE A 18 -16.83 13.74 -8.91
CA ILE A 18 -17.53 15.01 -8.83
C ILE A 18 -16.54 16.06 -9.33
N SER A 19 -16.82 16.61 -10.51
CA SER A 19 -16.00 17.63 -11.15
C SER A 19 -16.13 18.93 -10.35
N VAL A 20 -15.17 19.18 -9.47
CA VAL A 20 -14.95 20.50 -8.89
C VAL A 20 -14.16 21.28 -9.93
N ASN A 21 -14.83 22.21 -10.60
CA ASN A 21 -14.18 23.20 -11.47
C ASN A 21 -13.28 24.09 -10.60
N GLY A 22 -12.01 23.71 -10.52
CA GLY A 22 -10.93 24.53 -10.00
C GLY A 22 -9.88 24.68 -11.10
N GLU A 23 -9.74 25.91 -11.58
CA GLU A 23 -8.72 26.38 -12.52
C GLU A 23 -7.32 25.85 -12.15
N GLN A 24 -6.79 24.89 -12.91
CA GLN A 24 -5.43 24.35 -12.73
C GLN A 24 -4.48 24.97 -13.77
N ASN A 25 -3.97 26.15 -13.46
CA ASN A 25 -2.72 26.66 -14.03
C ASN A 25 -1.65 26.53 -12.95
N HIS A 26 -0.95 25.40 -12.92
CA HIS A 26 0.46 25.30 -12.53
C HIS A 26 0.91 23.87 -12.83
N LEU A 27 1.93 23.75 -13.68
CA LEU A 27 2.61 22.50 -14.03
C LEU A 27 3.32 21.97 -12.77
N ASN A 28 2.57 21.32 -11.89
CA ASN A 28 3.07 20.71 -10.67
C ASN A 28 3.87 19.45 -11.06
N GLY A 29 5.11 19.38 -10.59
CA GLY A 29 6.15 18.41 -10.89
C GLY A 29 5.83 17.00 -10.39
N TRP A 30 4.80 16.38 -10.96
CA TRP A 30 4.65 14.94 -10.92
C TRP A 30 5.75 14.31 -11.75
N SER A 31 6.68 13.67 -11.07
CA SER A 31 7.52 12.69 -11.70
C SER A 31 6.60 11.53 -12.12
N GLY A 32 6.55 11.20 -13.42
CA GLY A 32 5.56 10.29 -14.03
C GLY A 32 5.53 8.83 -13.50
N TYR A 33 6.18 8.57 -12.36
CA TYR A 33 6.28 7.31 -11.65
C TYR A 33 5.65 7.33 -10.25
N SER A 34 5.22 8.48 -9.72
CA SER A 34 4.57 8.63 -8.42
C SER A 34 3.40 9.60 -8.49
N ILE A 35 2.43 9.44 -7.59
CA ILE A 35 1.32 10.39 -7.37
C ILE A 35 1.38 11.05 -5.99
N CYS A 36 2.57 11.07 -5.37
CA CYS A 36 2.86 11.95 -4.24
C CYS A 36 2.90 13.42 -4.70
N THR A 37 2.56 14.34 -3.81
CA THR A 37 2.71 15.78 -4.05
C THR A 37 4.16 16.22 -3.87
N GLU A 38 4.50 17.41 -4.35
CA GLU A 38 5.88 17.96 -4.23
C GLU A 38 6.34 18.17 -2.78
N GLN A 39 5.39 18.30 -1.85
CA GLN A 39 5.67 18.49 -0.42
C GLN A 39 5.72 17.16 0.35
N GLU A 40 5.69 16.04 -0.36
CA GLU A 40 5.72 14.70 0.21
C GLU A 40 6.96 13.93 -0.25
N VAL A 41 7.44 13.04 0.63
CA VAL A 41 8.51 12.11 0.31
C VAL A 41 7.91 10.81 -0.20
N VAL A 42 8.33 10.37 -1.38
CA VAL A 42 7.96 9.05 -1.92
C VAL A 42 8.66 7.96 -1.12
N VAL A 43 7.90 7.12 -0.42
CA VAL A 43 8.40 5.91 0.26
C VAL A 43 8.40 4.74 -0.72
N PHE A 44 7.29 4.58 -1.43
CA PHE A 44 7.14 3.53 -2.43
C PHE A 44 6.26 4.03 -3.57
N ALA A 45 6.55 3.62 -4.79
CA ALA A 45 5.64 3.75 -5.91
C ALA A 45 5.85 2.66 -6.94
N CYS A 46 4.81 2.28 -7.66
CA CYS A 46 4.95 1.46 -8.85
C CYS A 46 3.79 1.69 -9.82
N THR A 47 4.03 1.37 -11.09
CA THR A 47 3.00 1.38 -12.13
C THR A 47 2.58 -0.05 -12.47
N PHE A 48 1.27 -0.27 -12.59
CA PHE A 48 0.67 -1.54 -13.01
C PHE A 48 0.43 -1.58 -14.53
N LYS A 49 0.08 -2.76 -15.06
CA LYS A 49 -0.26 -2.98 -16.47
C LYS A 49 -1.38 -2.09 -17.01
N ASN A 50 -2.34 -1.73 -16.17
CA ASN A 50 -3.43 -0.81 -16.53
C ASN A 50 -3.02 0.67 -16.48
N LYS A 51 -1.72 0.97 -16.35
CA LYS A 51 -1.10 2.29 -16.22
C LYS A 51 -1.49 3.06 -14.95
N LYS A 52 -2.22 2.44 -14.02
CA LYS A 52 -2.45 3.03 -12.70
C LYS A 52 -1.19 2.89 -11.85
N ILE A 53 -1.07 3.79 -10.90
CA ILE A 53 0.05 3.94 -9.99
C ILE A 53 -0.49 3.72 -8.58
N VAL A 54 0.25 2.97 -7.77
CA VAL A 54 0.14 3.03 -6.31
C VAL A 54 1.32 3.84 -5.77
N SER A 55 1.07 4.67 -4.76
CA SER A 55 2.13 5.40 -4.07
C SER A 55 1.90 5.40 -2.57
N ILE A 56 2.98 5.19 -1.82
CA ILE A 56 3.06 5.44 -0.39
C ILE A 56 3.94 6.68 -0.21
N CYS A 57 3.37 7.70 0.42
CA CYS A 57 3.97 9.01 0.60
C CYS A 57 4.06 9.33 2.08
N LYS A 58 5.08 10.11 2.47
CA LYS A 58 5.19 10.70 3.82
C LYS A 58 5.08 12.20 3.74
N SER A 59 4.38 12.78 4.71
CA SER A 59 4.29 14.23 4.89
C SER A 59 4.61 14.57 6.34
N SER A 60 5.36 15.64 6.56
CA SER A 60 5.64 16.21 7.89
C SER A 60 5.09 17.64 8.03
N ARG A 61 4.06 17.97 7.25
CA ARG A 61 3.51 19.33 7.18
C ARG A 61 2.80 19.68 8.49
N GLY A 62 3.21 20.77 9.12
CA GLY A 62 2.60 21.26 10.36
C GLY A 62 3.02 20.50 11.62
N GLY A 63 4.12 19.73 11.57
CA GLY A 63 4.63 18.97 12.72
C GLY A 63 3.98 17.60 12.92
N GLU A 64 3.00 17.25 12.09
CA GLU A 64 2.36 15.93 12.10
C GLU A 64 2.98 15.03 11.03
N ASP A 65 3.66 13.97 11.45
CA ASP A 65 4.15 12.91 10.58
C ASP A 65 2.96 12.04 10.13
N ALA A 66 2.66 12.07 8.83
CA ALA A 66 1.59 11.30 8.21
C ALA A 66 2.12 10.34 7.15
N ILE A 67 1.43 9.22 6.99
CA ILE A 67 1.61 8.29 5.87
C ILE A 67 0.35 8.32 5.01
N ILE A 68 0.55 8.38 3.69
CA ILE A 68 -0.51 8.56 2.72
C ILE A 68 -0.38 7.49 1.64
N TYR A 69 -1.42 6.68 1.50
CA TYR A 69 -1.60 5.76 0.39
C TYR A 69 -2.41 6.45 -0.71
N ARG A 70 -1.98 6.34 -1.97
CA ARG A 70 -2.76 6.75 -3.12
C ARG A 70 -2.77 5.68 -4.21
N TYR A 71 -3.89 5.58 -4.91
CA TYR A 71 -4.05 4.77 -6.10
C TYR A 71 -4.79 5.56 -7.19
N GLY A 72 -4.32 5.46 -8.44
CA GLY A 72 -4.97 6.11 -9.57
C GLY A 72 -4.02 6.38 -10.73
N ARG A 73 -4.26 7.44 -11.48
CA ARG A 73 -3.35 7.98 -12.51
C ARG A 73 -2.79 9.31 -12.03
N PRO A 74 -1.70 9.83 -12.62
CA PRO A 74 -1.18 11.15 -12.28
C PRO A 74 -2.30 12.19 -12.27
N ASP A 75 -2.99 12.38 -13.39
CA ASP A 75 -4.09 13.33 -13.58
C ASP A 75 -5.38 13.01 -12.82
N LYS A 76 -5.51 11.82 -12.23
CA LYS A 76 -6.74 11.36 -11.59
C LYS A 76 -6.44 10.35 -10.50
N VAL A 77 -6.26 10.85 -9.29
CA VAL A 77 -6.23 10.01 -8.09
C VAL A 77 -7.63 9.46 -7.85
N GLU A 78 -7.76 8.13 -7.80
CA GLU A 78 -9.03 7.43 -7.63
C GLU A 78 -9.31 7.11 -6.17
N PHE A 79 -8.25 6.90 -5.38
CA PHE A 79 -8.34 6.57 -3.98
C PHE A 79 -7.18 7.18 -3.20
N THR A 80 -7.48 7.73 -2.02
CA THR A 80 -6.49 8.26 -1.07
C THR A 80 -6.87 7.81 0.33
N HIS A 81 -5.90 7.28 1.08
CA HIS A 81 -6.02 7.05 2.51
C HIS A 81 -4.85 7.73 3.20
N LYS A 82 -5.12 8.57 4.20
CA LYS A 82 -4.12 9.32 4.95
C LYS A 82 -4.36 9.10 6.43
N ASP A 83 -3.29 8.84 7.16
CA ASP A 83 -3.34 8.76 8.62
C ASP A 83 -1.99 9.11 9.25
N SER A 84 -1.94 9.13 10.58
CA SER A 84 -0.70 9.32 11.33
C SER A 84 0.32 8.23 11.01
N ASN A 85 1.59 8.60 10.90
CA ASN A 85 2.69 7.66 10.86
C ASN A 85 3.13 7.32 12.29
N SER A 86 2.20 6.75 13.05
CA SER A 86 2.39 6.34 14.44
C SER A 86 1.68 5.02 14.71
N LYS A 87 1.93 4.44 15.88
CA LYS A 87 1.27 3.20 16.33
C LYS A 87 -0.24 3.36 16.53
N ASP A 88 -0.71 4.57 16.78
CA ASP A 88 -2.13 4.86 16.97
C ASP A 88 -2.89 5.08 15.65
N GLY A 89 -2.16 5.10 14.51
CA GLY A 89 -2.76 5.22 13.18
C GLY A 89 -3.35 3.92 12.66
N SER A 90 -4.16 4.02 11.61
CA SER A 90 -4.83 2.88 10.93
C SER A 90 -3.89 2.00 10.11
N PHE A 91 -2.68 2.46 9.82
CA PHE A 91 -1.70 1.67 9.10
C PHE A 91 -1.06 0.62 10.01
N TYR A 92 -0.76 -0.52 9.42
CA TYR A 92 -0.01 -1.58 10.05
C TYR A 92 1.09 -2.09 9.12
N TYR A 93 2.08 -2.75 9.69
CA TYR A 93 3.05 -3.55 8.93
C TYR A 93 3.07 -5.01 9.38
N LYS A 94 3.55 -5.86 8.47
CA LYS A 94 3.87 -7.27 8.70
C LYS A 94 5.22 -7.55 8.08
N MET A 95 6.04 -8.40 8.72
CA MET A 95 7.28 -8.82 8.09
C MET A 95 7.67 -10.23 8.43
N PHE A 96 8.31 -10.87 7.46
CA PHE A 96 8.88 -12.18 7.59
C PHE A 96 10.26 -12.17 6.95
N TYR A 97 11.23 -12.74 7.63
CA TYR A 97 12.55 -12.95 7.06
C TYR A 97 13.11 -14.28 7.56
N ASN A 98 13.51 -15.12 6.63
CA ASN A 98 14.32 -16.31 6.90
C ASN A 98 15.56 -16.29 5.97
N ARG A 99 16.33 -17.39 5.96
CA ARG A 99 17.54 -17.47 5.13
C ARG A 99 17.28 -17.34 3.63
N ARG A 100 16.11 -17.75 3.16
CA ARG A 100 15.75 -17.83 1.74
C ARG A 100 14.77 -16.77 1.27
N SER A 101 14.03 -16.14 2.17
CA SER A 101 12.88 -15.33 1.81
C SER A 101 12.73 -14.12 2.71
N ALA A 102 12.35 -12.99 2.11
CA ALA A 102 11.99 -11.76 2.81
C ALA A 102 10.63 -11.28 2.32
N TYR A 103 9.70 -11.07 3.25
CA TYR A 103 8.40 -10.49 2.97
C TYR A 103 8.17 -9.29 3.88
N PHE A 104 7.67 -8.21 3.30
CA PHE A 104 7.22 -7.03 4.02
C PHE A 104 5.88 -6.59 3.44
N GLU A 105 4.93 -6.24 4.30
CA GLU A 105 3.66 -5.67 3.91
C GLU A 105 3.40 -4.43 4.75
N LEU A 106 2.92 -3.38 4.08
CA LEU A 106 2.28 -2.22 4.69
C LEU A 106 0.81 -2.20 4.27
N GLY A 107 -0.11 -2.15 5.22
CA GLY A 107 -1.53 -2.15 4.93
C GLY A 107 -2.36 -1.33 5.91
N PHE A 108 -3.65 -1.26 5.64
CA PHE A 108 -4.65 -0.61 6.49
C PHE A 108 -6.04 -1.18 6.21
N LEU A 109 -6.96 -0.99 7.15
CA LEU A 109 -8.38 -1.31 6.99
C LEU A 109 -9.13 -0.03 6.61
N ASN A 110 -9.90 -0.05 5.53
CA ASN A 110 -10.82 1.02 5.17
C ASN A 110 -12.15 0.43 4.67
N GLU A 111 -13.25 0.85 5.30
CA GLU A 111 -14.62 0.44 4.94
C GLU A 111 -14.82 -1.09 4.83
N GLY A 112 -14.20 -1.87 5.71
CA GLY A 112 -14.30 -3.33 5.70
C GLY A 112 -13.41 -4.04 4.67
N PHE A 113 -12.51 -3.30 4.02
CA PHE A 113 -11.49 -3.86 3.12
C PHE A 113 -10.09 -3.60 3.63
N THR A 114 -9.26 -4.62 3.56
CA THR A 114 -7.82 -4.52 3.78
C THR A 114 -7.15 -4.14 2.48
N TYR A 115 -6.43 -3.03 2.48
CA TYR A 115 -5.58 -2.59 1.38
C TYR A 115 -4.14 -2.77 1.81
N SER A 116 -3.31 -3.37 0.95
CA SER A 116 -1.90 -3.55 1.26
C SER A 116 -0.99 -3.40 0.04
N VAL A 117 0.23 -2.98 0.32
CA VAL A 117 1.38 -3.08 -0.59
C VAL A 117 2.38 -4.02 0.04
N SER A 118 2.80 -5.03 -0.72
CA SER A 118 3.79 -6.00 -0.27
C SER A 118 5.01 -6.05 -1.17
N ARG A 119 6.13 -6.41 -0.56
CA ARG A 119 7.41 -6.76 -1.17
C ARG A 119 7.75 -8.17 -0.76
N ASP A 120 7.99 -9.02 -1.74
CA ASP A 120 8.29 -10.44 -1.58
C ASP A 120 9.60 -10.75 -2.32
N ARG A 121 10.61 -11.21 -1.60
CA ARG A 121 11.91 -11.60 -2.15
C ARG A 121 12.11 -13.08 -1.85
N ASP A 122 12.21 -13.85 -2.91
CA ASP A 122 12.69 -15.23 -2.90
C ASP A 122 14.19 -15.24 -3.22
N GLU A 123 14.97 -16.15 -2.63
CA GLU A 123 16.40 -16.33 -2.88
C GLU A 123 16.66 -16.75 -4.32
N ASP A 124 15.75 -17.54 -4.89
CA ASP A 124 15.82 -17.99 -6.28
C ASP A 124 15.41 -16.90 -7.28
N ALA A 125 14.83 -15.79 -6.80
CA ALA A 125 14.40 -14.68 -7.64
C ALA A 125 15.49 -13.59 -7.76
N ALA A 126 15.81 -13.21 -8.99
CA ALA A 126 16.79 -12.15 -9.27
C ALA A 126 16.36 -10.78 -8.72
N VAL A 127 15.04 -10.52 -8.64
CA VAL A 127 14.47 -9.25 -8.16
C VAL A 127 13.26 -9.51 -7.26
N PRO A 128 13.00 -8.64 -6.26
CA PRO A 128 11.79 -8.73 -5.47
C PRO A 128 10.52 -8.51 -6.32
N THR A 129 9.44 -9.20 -5.96
CA THR A 129 8.10 -8.98 -6.49
C THR A 129 7.36 -7.99 -5.60
N TYR A 130 6.67 -7.02 -6.21
CA TYR A 130 5.84 -6.05 -5.51
C TYR A 130 4.38 -6.19 -5.91
N ARG A 131 3.48 -6.18 -4.94
CA ARG A 131 2.04 -6.40 -5.16
C ARG A 131 1.22 -5.37 -4.41
N LEU A 132 0.09 -4.99 -4.99
CA LEU A 132 -1.02 -4.36 -4.30
C LEU A 132 -2.10 -5.41 -4.13
N GLU A 133 -2.67 -5.48 -2.93
CA GLU A 133 -3.79 -6.37 -2.63
C GLU A 133 -4.95 -5.61 -1.99
N VAL A 134 -6.17 -5.99 -2.37
CA VAL A 134 -7.41 -5.52 -1.73
C VAL A 134 -8.25 -6.75 -1.38
N ARG A 135 -8.50 -6.96 -0.09
CA ARG A 135 -9.22 -8.13 0.44
C ARG A 135 -10.41 -7.69 1.30
N ASP A 136 -11.49 -8.44 1.28
CA ASP A 136 -12.62 -8.26 2.22
C ASP A 136 -12.15 -8.70 3.61
N ALA A 137 -12.26 -7.81 4.60
CA ALA A 137 -11.76 -8.07 5.96
C ALA A 137 -12.64 -9.06 6.75
N VAL A 138 -13.91 -9.24 6.35
CA VAL A 138 -14.87 -10.13 7.02
C VAL A 138 -14.84 -11.53 6.40
N MET A 139 -14.65 -11.61 5.08
CA MET A 139 -14.66 -12.89 4.36
C MET A 139 -13.26 -13.43 4.08
N SER A 140 -12.61 -13.92 5.15
CA SER A 140 -11.36 -14.68 5.03
C SER A 140 -11.57 -15.90 4.12
N GLY A 141 -10.78 -15.99 3.05
CA GLY A 141 -10.82 -17.09 2.07
C GLY A 141 -11.39 -16.74 0.69
N ARG A 142 -12.02 -15.58 0.50
CA ARG A 142 -12.30 -15.10 -0.87
C ARG A 142 -11.04 -14.49 -1.47
N LYS A 143 -10.75 -14.84 -2.73
CA LYS A 143 -9.64 -14.24 -3.47
C LYS A 143 -9.94 -12.76 -3.69
N GLY A 144 -9.12 -11.90 -3.09
CA GLY A 144 -9.17 -10.46 -3.28
C GLY A 144 -8.69 -10.02 -4.66
N LEU A 145 -8.69 -8.71 -4.90
CA LEU A 145 -7.97 -8.12 -6.01
C LEU A 145 -6.48 -8.15 -5.70
N GLN A 146 -5.67 -8.58 -6.68
CA GLN A 146 -4.21 -8.54 -6.58
C GLN A 146 -3.66 -7.98 -7.89
N LEU A 147 -2.79 -6.98 -7.77
CA LEU A 147 -2.10 -6.35 -8.90
C LEU A 147 -0.59 -6.43 -8.67
N THR A 148 0.15 -6.94 -9.65
CA THR A 148 1.61 -6.99 -9.61
C THR A 148 2.19 -5.74 -10.26
N CYS A 149 3.13 -5.09 -9.58
CA CYS A 149 3.89 -3.96 -10.14
C CYS A 149 4.64 -4.40 -11.40
N GLU A 150 4.54 -3.61 -12.47
CA GLU A 150 5.15 -3.92 -13.76
C GLU A 150 6.39 -3.07 -14.04
N ARG A 151 6.33 -1.78 -13.71
CA ARG A 151 7.39 -0.82 -14.07
C ARG A 151 7.43 0.36 -13.11
N ASN A 152 8.45 1.20 -13.28
CA ASN A 152 8.66 2.43 -12.51
C ASN A 152 8.62 2.17 -11.00
N ILE A 153 9.26 1.08 -10.57
CA ILE A 153 9.27 0.69 -9.17
C ILE A 153 10.27 1.58 -8.44
N VAL A 154 9.77 2.32 -7.47
CA VAL A 154 10.55 3.11 -6.52
C VAL A 154 10.32 2.48 -5.15
N ASP A 155 11.39 2.00 -4.52
CA ASP A 155 11.37 1.50 -3.14
C ASP A 155 12.43 2.28 -2.35
N ASN A 156 12.00 3.38 -1.73
CA ASN A 156 12.84 4.21 -0.87
C ASN A 156 12.78 3.71 0.58
N ARG A 157 12.98 2.39 0.76
CA ARG A 157 12.99 1.68 2.05
C ARG A 157 11.59 1.50 2.65
N LEU A 158 10.64 1.00 1.87
CA LEU A 158 9.30 0.63 2.34
C LEU A 158 9.36 -0.23 3.62
N SER A 159 10.30 -1.17 3.68
CA SER A 159 10.50 -2.06 4.85
C SER A 159 10.93 -1.35 6.14
N ASN A 160 11.27 -0.07 6.08
CA ASN A 160 11.63 0.73 7.26
C ASN A 160 10.42 1.47 7.86
N GLU A 161 9.24 1.35 7.26
CA GLU A 161 8.01 1.95 7.81
C GLU A 161 7.45 1.11 8.97
N THR A 162 8.24 1.00 10.03
CA THR A 162 7.93 0.26 11.27
C THR A 162 7.48 1.18 12.41
N ARG A 163 7.27 2.47 12.12
CA ARG A 163 6.70 3.45 13.07
C ARG A 163 5.20 3.25 13.29
N VAL A 164 4.52 2.64 12.32
CA VAL A 164 3.13 2.20 12.43
C VAL A 164 3.02 0.91 13.25
N SER A 165 1.81 0.55 13.67
CA SER A 165 1.60 -0.65 14.48
C SER A 165 1.96 -1.93 13.71
N CYS A 166 2.50 -2.92 14.40
CA CYS A 166 2.58 -4.25 13.81
C CYS A 166 1.22 -4.95 13.96
N ASP A 167 0.77 -5.66 12.92
CA ASP A 167 -0.38 -6.55 13.04
C ASP A 167 0.02 -7.84 13.77
N ALA A 168 -0.13 -7.84 15.10
CA ALA A 168 0.19 -8.98 15.95
C ALA A 168 -0.72 -10.21 15.73
N ASN A 169 -1.85 -10.05 15.01
CA ASN A 169 -2.77 -11.14 14.70
C ASN A 169 -2.44 -11.82 13.36
N ALA A 170 -1.34 -11.44 12.73
CA ALA A 170 -0.99 -11.93 11.41
C ALA A 170 -0.37 -13.34 11.40
N ASP A 171 -0.55 -14.01 10.27
CA ASP A 171 0.09 -15.29 9.94
C ASP A 171 1.63 -15.19 9.84
N VAL A 172 2.19 -13.98 9.93
CA VAL A 172 3.61 -13.69 10.06
C VAL A 172 3.81 -12.64 11.17
N GLY A 173 4.94 -12.70 11.88
CA GLY A 173 5.23 -11.80 12.99
C GLY A 173 5.69 -10.39 12.58
N CYS A 174 6.29 -9.67 13.53
CA CYS A 174 6.75 -8.30 13.35
C CYS A 174 8.27 -8.17 13.21
N ASN A 175 8.99 -9.24 13.49
CA ASN A 175 10.44 -9.34 13.45
C ASN A 175 10.88 -10.82 13.38
N TYR A 176 12.19 -11.06 13.32
CA TYR A 176 12.74 -12.42 13.24
C TYR A 176 12.41 -13.27 14.48
N GLU A 177 12.49 -12.71 15.69
CA GLU A 177 12.25 -13.44 16.94
C GLU A 177 10.77 -13.86 17.08
N ASP A 178 9.83 -13.00 16.71
CA ASP A 178 8.40 -13.34 16.70
C ASP A 178 8.13 -14.51 15.74
N ASN A 179 8.73 -14.45 14.54
CA ASN A 179 8.59 -15.50 13.54
C ASN A 179 9.25 -16.81 13.99
N LYS A 180 10.40 -16.73 14.66
CA LYS A 180 11.10 -17.89 15.22
C LYS A 180 10.31 -18.52 16.37
N ALA A 181 9.79 -17.72 17.29
CA ALA A 181 8.95 -18.18 18.40
C ALA A 181 7.67 -18.88 17.90
N ALA A 182 7.13 -18.43 16.77
CA ALA A 182 6.00 -19.06 16.09
C ALA A 182 6.37 -20.31 15.25
N GLY A 183 7.65 -20.73 15.22
CA GLY A 183 8.12 -21.86 14.42
C GLY A 183 8.13 -21.59 12.90
N ARG A 184 8.10 -20.32 12.49
CA ARG A 184 8.02 -19.89 11.08
C ARG A 184 9.40 -19.57 10.48
N ALA A 185 10.39 -19.24 11.32
CA ALA A 185 11.77 -19.03 10.89
C ALA A 185 12.60 -20.32 11.10
N LEU A 186 13.11 -20.87 9.99
CA LEU A 186 14.08 -21.97 9.95
C LEU A 186 15.49 -21.45 9.68
#